data_AF-A0A8D8F8G8-F1
#
_entry.id   AF-A0A8D8F8G8-F1
#
_cell.length_a   1.000
_cell.length_b   1.000
_cell.length_c   1.000
_cell.angle_alpha   90.00
_cell.angle_beta   90.00
_cell.angle_gamma   90.00
#
_symmetry.space_group_name_H-M   'P 1'
#
loop_
_entity.id
_entity.type
_entity.pdbx_description
1 polymer ?
#
loop_
_entity_poly.entity_id
_entity_poly.type
_entity_poly.pdbx_seq_one_letter_code
_entity_poly.pdbx_strand_id
1 'polypeptide(L)'
;VAPEPPVIEISSNVDGSNGEFDYGKPLIARCISRQGWPGARLSWYLDGAKVAGDQLGAAFSETKDRRTTVQQFFRKPVAVEDNRKQLVCRAEHPKYPQGYVEVALPIKLRKSSNSDNEIKVDSKVSKAQPSAPRLIISSDISSLKAGSTLVVECISEGGQPAASFLWFMDDQLIYEGLSTPFLTKDSRGSITVQQVLQRTLTAADNGKALICKARHPSGVQETRLRLAVN
;
A
#
# COMPACT_ATOMS: atom_id res chain seq x y z
N VAL A 1 12.71 10.51 -18.59
CA VAL A 1 12.84 9.08 -18.96
C VAL A 1 11.49 8.44 -18.79
N ALA A 2 11.04 7.62 -19.75
CA ALA A 2 9.75 6.96 -19.62
C ALA A 2 9.82 5.97 -18.43
N PRO A 3 8.86 6.01 -17.50
CA PRO A 3 8.75 4.99 -16.46
C PRO A 3 8.43 3.62 -17.07
N GLU A 4 8.68 2.55 -16.33
CA GLU A 4 8.19 1.22 -16.67
C GLU A 4 6.65 1.19 -16.73
N PRO A 5 6.04 0.29 -17.53
CA PRO A 5 4.59 0.08 -17.50
C PRO A 5 4.09 -0.13 -16.07
N PRO A 6 2.95 0.48 -15.69
CA PRO A 6 2.44 0.33 -14.34
C PRO A 6 2.06 -1.13 -14.05
N VAL A 7 2.19 -1.53 -12.79
CA VAL A 7 1.77 -2.84 -12.30
C VAL A 7 0.72 -2.65 -11.21
N ILE A 8 -0.35 -3.46 -11.25
CA ILE A 8 -1.29 -3.61 -10.15
C ILE A 8 -0.92 -4.84 -9.35
N GLU A 9 -0.68 -4.65 -8.05
CA GLU A 9 -0.47 -5.72 -7.09
C GLU A 9 -1.68 -5.79 -6.14
N ILE A 10 -2.12 -7.00 -5.81
CA ILE A 10 -3.21 -7.26 -4.86
C ILE A 10 -2.59 -7.69 -3.54
N SER A 11 -3.16 -7.22 -2.44
CA SER A 11 -2.68 -7.61 -1.12
C SER A 11 -2.94 -9.09 -0.85
N SER A 12 -1.94 -9.82 -0.36
CA SER A 12 -2.01 -11.27 -0.12
C SER A 12 -2.84 -11.68 1.10
N ASN A 13 -3.22 -10.73 1.95
CA ASN A 13 -4.20 -10.96 3.03
C ASN A 13 -5.65 -10.76 2.60
N VAL A 14 -5.91 -10.38 1.34
CA VAL A 14 -7.26 -10.47 0.78
C VAL A 14 -7.37 -11.82 0.11
N ASP A 15 -8.36 -12.61 0.52
CA ASP A 15 -8.59 -13.95 -0.03
C ASP A 15 -8.84 -13.83 -1.54
N GLY A 16 -7.99 -14.52 -2.30
CA GLY A 16 -7.96 -14.42 -3.75
C GLY A 16 -6.78 -15.12 -4.40
N SER A 17 -6.46 -16.32 -3.92
CA SER A 17 -5.75 -17.32 -4.72
C SER A 17 -6.34 -17.30 -6.13
N ASN A 18 -5.60 -16.81 -7.13
CA ASN A 18 -5.98 -16.69 -8.55
C ASN A 18 -6.82 -15.48 -8.99
N GLY A 19 -6.92 -14.41 -8.18
CA GLY A 19 -7.62 -13.17 -8.59
C GLY A 19 -9.15 -13.28 -8.57
N GLU A 20 -9.68 -14.19 -7.75
CA GLU A 20 -11.10 -14.26 -7.40
C GLU A 20 -11.33 -13.57 -6.05
N PHE A 21 -12.45 -12.85 -5.90
CA PHE A 21 -12.74 -12.04 -4.73
C PHE A 21 -14.03 -12.50 -4.05
N ASP A 22 -14.02 -12.55 -2.73
CA ASP A 22 -15.23 -12.80 -1.95
C ASP A 22 -16.08 -11.53 -1.84
N TYR A 23 -17.38 -11.68 -2.00
CA TYR A 23 -18.34 -10.59 -1.84
C TYR A 23 -18.23 -9.95 -0.45
N GLY A 24 -18.26 -8.61 -0.40
CA GLY A 24 -18.19 -7.83 0.84
C GLY A 24 -16.80 -7.74 1.47
N LYS A 25 -15.80 -8.51 1.00
CA LYS A 25 -14.40 -8.34 1.41
C LYS A 25 -13.78 -7.13 0.69
N PRO A 26 -12.84 -6.41 1.33
CA PRO A 26 -12.20 -5.26 0.70
C PRO A 26 -11.17 -5.71 -0.34
N LEU A 27 -11.35 -5.34 -1.61
CA LEU A 27 -10.29 -5.36 -2.61
C LEU A 27 -9.28 -4.26 -2.26
N ILE A 28 -8.07 -4.67 -1.88
CA ILE A 28 -6.94 -3.78 -1.60
C ILE A 28 -5.90 -3.99 -2.71
N ALA A 29 -5.79 -3.01 -3.59
CA ALA A 29 -4.85 -3.02 -4.71
C ALA A 29 -3.87 -1.87 -4.60
N ARG A 30 -2.68 -2.05 -5.17
CA ARG A 30 -1.64 -1.02 -5.26
C ARG A 30 -1.17 -0.92 -6.70
N CYS A 31 -1.23 0.28 -7.27
CA CYS A 31 -0.62 0.54 -8.56
C CYS A 31 0.74 1.19 -8.37
N ILE A 32 1.73 0.75 -9.15
CA ILE A 32 3.12 1.20 -9.03
C ILE A 32 3.67 1.48 -10.42
N SER A 33 4.24 2.66 -10.63
CA SER A 33 4.98 3.04 -11.84
C SER A 33 6.42 3.39 -11.45
N ARG A 34 7.40 2.66 -11.99
CA ARG A 34 8.79 2.68 -11.54
C ARG A 34 9.69 3.41 -12.53
N GLN A 35 10.81 3.91 -12.01
CA GLN A 35 11.93 4.41 -12.82
C GLN A 35 11.60 5.57 -13.78
N GLY A 36 10.59 6.39 -13.46
CA GLY A 36 10.22 7.58 -14.24
C GLY A 36 11.14 8.78 -13.98
N TRP A 37 11.26 9.70 -14.95
CA TRP A 37 11.78 11.04 -14.66
C TRP A 37 11.12 12.11 -15.55
N PRO A 38 10.26 12.99 -14.99
CA PRO A 38 9.72 12.92 -13.62
C PRO A 38 8.89 11.65 -13.36
N GLY A 39 8.46 11.41 -12.12
CA GLY A 39 7.53 10.32 -11.82
C GLY A 39 6.22 10.44 -12.61
N ALA A 40 5.56 9.31 -12.90
CA ALA A 40 4.28 9.31 -13.59
C ALA A 40 3.15 9.90 -12.71
N ARG A 41 2.08 10.38 -13.32
CA ARG A 41 0.83 10.68 -12.61
C ARG A 41 -0.10 9.47 -12.70
N LEU A 42 -0.51 8.93 -11.56
CA LEU A 42 -1.42 7.78 -11.51
C LEU A 42 -2.88 8.23 -11.56
N SER A 43 -3.74 7.41 -12.17
CA SER A 43 -5.20 7.58 -12.17
C SER A 43 -5.86 6.21 -12.25
N TRP A 44 -7.00 6.06 -11.56
CA TRP A 44 -7.73 4.80 -11.48
C TRP A 44 -9.09 4.90 -12.17
N TYR A 45 -9.46 3.84 -12.87
CA TYR A 45 -10.77 3.69 -13.52
C TYR A 45 -11.35 2.33 -13.18
N LEU A 46 -12.66 2.27 -12.96
CA LEU A 46 -13.41 1.04 -12.78
C LEU A 46 -14.47 0.97 -13.87
N ASP A 47 -14.31 0.03 -14.80
CA ASP A 47 -15.21 -0.14 -15.95
C ASP A 47 -15.36 1.16 -16.79
N GLY A 48 -14.23 1.83 -17.01
CA GLY A 48 -14.14 3.10 -17.74
C GLY A 48 -14.52 4.34 -16.92
N ALA A 49 -15.23 4.20 -15.79
CA ALA A 49 -15.56 5.31 -14.91
C ALA A 49 -14.36 5.68 -14.02
N LYS A 50 -14.05 6.97 -13.90
CA LYS A 50 -12.97 7.44 -13.01
C LYS A 50 -13.33 7.13 -11.55
N VAL A 51 -12.41 6.51 -10.83
CA VAL A 51 -12.59 6.16 -9.42
C VAL A 51 -12.61 7.41 -8.54
N ALA A 52 -13.51 7.45 -7.56
CA ALA A 52 -13.67 8.54 -6.61
C ALA A 52 -12.58 8.54 -5.52
N GLY A 53 -12.34 9.69 -4.90
CA GLY A 53 -11.24 9.90 -3.95
C GLY A 53 -11.36 9.11 -2.65
N ASP A 54 -12.57 8.76 -2.21
CA ASP A 54 -12.83 7.96 -1.01
C ASP A 54 -12.32 6.52 -1.11
N GLN A 55 -12.24 5.99 -2.33
CA GLN A 55 -11.70 4.66 -2.64
C GLN A 55 -10.18 4.69 -2.87
N LEU A 56 -9.57 5.87 -2.93
CA LEU A 56 -8.15 6.06 -3.21
C LEU A 56 -7.39 6.46 -1.95
N GLY A 57 -6.25 5.80 -1.74
CA GLY A 57 -5.26 6.28 -0.79
C GLY A 57 -4.48 7.48 -1.36
N ALA A 58 -3.73 8.15 -0.49
CA ALA A 58 -2.80 9.18 -0.90
C ALA A 58 -1.71 8.62 -1.84
N ALA A 59 -1.14 9.49 -2.67
CA ALA A 59 -0.03 9.12 -3.53
C ALA A 59 1.30 9.17 -2.75
N PHE A 60 2.19 8.24 -3.06
CA PHE A 60 3.54 8.17 -2.51
C PHE A 60 4.56 8.15 -3.65
N SER A 61 5.66 8.87 -3.47
CA SER A 61 6.73 8.94 -4.46
C SER A 61 8.09 8.86 -3.79
N GLU A 62 8.98 8.04 -4.34
CA GLU A 62 10.36 7.94 -3.90
C GLU A 62 11.28 8.22 -5.06
N THR A 63 12.25 9.10 -4.86
CA THR A 63 13.25 9.43 -5.87
C THR A 63 14.62 8.97 -5.43
N LYS A 64 15.26 8.14 -6.25
CA LYS A 64 16.64 7.68 -6.08
C LYS A 64 17.35 7.80 -7.43
N ASP A 65 18.56 8.33 -7.47
CA ASP A 65 19.39 8.40 -8.68
C ASP A 65 18.68 9.05 -9.90
N ARG A 66 17.93 10.16 -9.69
CA ARG A 66 17.10 10.82 -10.72
C ARG A 66 16.08 9.89 -11.39
N ARG A 67 15.57 8.95 -10.61
CA ARG A 67 14.48 8.04 -10.98
C ARG A 67 13.45 8.05 -9.88
N THR A 68 12.22 8.28 -10.25
CA THR A 68 11.08 8.38 -9.34
C THR A 68 10.18 7.18 -9.54
N THR A 69 9.89 6.48 -8.45
CA THR A 69 8.82 5.49 -8.38
C THR A 69 7.63 6.13 -7.69
N VAL A 70 6.44 5.99 -8.29
CA VAL A 70 5.18 6.46 -7.73
C VAL A 70 4.27 5.28 -7.44
N GLN A 71 3.51 5.36 -6.37
CA GLN A 71 2.50 4.37 -6.02
C GLN A 71 1.26 5.00 -5.41
N GLN A 72 0.13 4.31 -5.57
CA GLN A 72 -1.12 4.68 -4.95
C GLN A 72 -1.93 3.42 -4.65
N PHE A 73 -2.70 3.47 -3.55
CA PHE A 73 -3.57 2.38 -3.15
C PHE A 73 -5.01 2.61 -3.60
N PHE A 74 -5.67 1.55 -4.00
CA PHE A 74 -7.12 1.46 -4.22
C PHE A 74 -7.72 0.53 -3.17
N ARG A 75 -8.81 0.95 -2.53
CA ARG A 75 -9.52 0.19 -1.51
C ARG A 75 -11.02 0.30 -1.76
N LYS A 76 -11.67 -0.83 -2.01
CA LYS A 76 -13.12 -0.88 -2.19
C LYS A 76 -13.69 -2.20 -1.67
N PRO A 77 -14.75 -2.19 -0.84
CA PRO A 77 -15.56 -3.38 -0.60
C PRO A 77 -16.11 -3.90 -1.93
N VAL A 78 -15.81 -5.15 -2.27
CA VAL A 78 -16.24 -5.71 -3.55
C VAL A 78 -17.74 -5.95 -3.52
N ALA A 79 -18.46 -5.32 -4.45
CA ALA A 79 -19.90 -5.44 -4.59
C ALA A 79 -20.28 -6.45 -5.69
N VAL A 80 -21.53 -6.93 -5.71
CA VAL A 80 -21.97 -7.94 -6.69
C VAL A 80 -21.85 -7.40 -8.12
N GLU A 81 -22.17 -6.12 -8.29
CA GLU A 81 -22.07 -5.38 -9.54
C GLU A 81 -20.64 -5.14 -10.04
N ASP A 82 -19.62 -5.44 -9.22
CA ASP A 82 -18.22 -5.34 -9.65
C ASP A 82 -17.74 -6.58 -10.43
N ASN A 83 -18.54 -7.64 -10.44
CA ASN A 83 -18.19 -8.85 -11.15
C ASN A 83 -17.98 -8.57 -12.64
N ARG A 84 -16.84 -9.04 -13.18
CA ARG A 84 -16.37 -8.86 -14.56
C ARG A 84 -15.96 -7.44 -14.93
N LYS A 85 -16.05 -6.45 -14.02
CA LYS A 85 -15.49 -5.12 -14.26
C LYS A 85 -13.96 -5.18 -14.30
N GLN A 86 -13.38 -4.21 -15.00
CA GLN A 86 -11.93 -4.03 -15.09
C GLN A 86 -11.52 -2.86 -14.19
N LEU A 87 -10.67 -3.13 -13.20
CA LEU A 87 -9.96 -2.09 -12.46
C LEU A 87 -8.71 -1.71 -13.25
N VAL A 88 -8.66 -0.49 -13.75
CA VAL A 88 -7.57 0.02 -14.58
C VAL A 88 -6.76 1.02 -13.78
N CYS A 89 -5.43 0.83 -13.78
CA CYS A 89 -4.50 1.87 -13.40
C CYS A 89 -3.86 2.46 -14.67
N ARG A 90 -3.97 3.78 -14.80
CA ARG A 90 -3.34 4.57 -15.85
C ARG A 90 -2.15 5.33 -15.26
N ALA A 91 -0.97 5.14 -15.86
CA ALA A 91 0.21 5.95 -15.60
C ALA A 91 0.39 6.95 -16.75
N GLU A 92 0.30 8.25 -16.44
CA GLU A 92 0.50 9.32 -17.40
C GLU A 92 1.91 9.88 -17.30
N HIS A 93 2.58 9.99 -18.45
CA HIS A 93 3.93 10.55 -18.54
C HIS A 93 4.22 11.02 -19.99
N PRO A 94 4.84 12.21 -20.19
CA PRO A 94 5.03 12.82 -21.52
C PRO A 94 5.98 12.05 -22.46
N LYS A 95 6.68 11.02 -21.95
CA LYS A 95 7.52 10.12 -22.76
C LYS A 95 6.82 8.82 -23.15
N TYR A 96 5.58 8.60 -22.73
CA TYR A 96 4.78 7.50 -23.25
C TYR A 96 4.22 7.83 -24.63
N PRO A 97 4.11 6.86 -25.55
CA PRO A 97 3.68 7.12 -26.94
C PRO A 97 2.32 7.82 -27.03
N GLN A 98 1.36 7.44 -26.19
CA GLN A 98 0.01 8.03 -26.12
C GLN A 98 -0.13 9.01 -24.95
N GLY A 99 0.99 9.45 -24.36
CA GLY A 99 1.01 10.22 -23.11
C GLY A 99 0.67 9.41 -21.85
N TYR A 100 0.19 8.18 -22.01
CA TYR A 100 -0.10 7.26 -20.91
C TYR A 100 0.09 5.79 -21.30
N VAL A 101 0.20 4.93 -20.29
CA VAL A 101 0.13 3.46 -20.39
C VAL A 101 -0.82 2.95 -19.31
N GLU A 102 -1.56 1.89 -19.60
CA GLU A 102 -2.55 1.31 -18.69
C GLU A 102 -2.24 -0.16 -18.38
N VAL A 103 -2.68 -0.58 -17.20
CA VAL A 103 -2.77 -1.98 -16.79
C VAL A 103 -4.15 -2.23 -16.22
N ALA A 104 -4.74 -3.38 -16.54
CA ALA A 104 -6.08 -3.75 -16.10
C ALA A 104 -6.04 -5.01 -15.23
N LEU A 105 -6.81 -4.99 -14.15
CA LEU A 105 -7.09 -6.12 -13.29
C LEU A 105 -8.57 -6.51 -13.43
N PRO A 106 -8.89 -7.70 -13.95
CA PRO A 106 -10.26 -8.20 -13.96
C PRO A 106 -10.74 -8.53 -12.55
N ILE A 107 -11.90 -8.02 -12.16
CA ILE A 107 -12.57 -8.40 -10.92
C ILE A 107 -13.44 -9.62 -11.20
N LYS A 108 -13.11 -10.76 -10.60
CA LYS A 108 -13.92 -11.98 -10.68
C LYS A 108 -14.42 -12.33 -9.30
N LEU A 109 -15.74 -12.44 -9.12
CA LEU A 109 -16.27 -12.92 -7.84
C LEU A 109 -16.12 -14.42 -7.74
N ARG A 110 -15.66 -14.90 -6.59
CA ARG A 110 -15.62 -16.32 -6.28
C ARG A 110 -17.05 -16.86 -6.34
N LYS A 111 -17.29 -17.86 -7.17
CA LYS A 111 -18.55 -18.62 -7.12
C LYS A 111 -18.49 -19.44 -5.85
N SER A 112 -19.51 -19.38 -5.00
CA SER A 112 -19.61 -20.27 -3.85
C SER A 112 -19.44 -21.72 -4.31
N SER A 113 -18.26 -22.30 -4.08
CA SER A 113 -18.05 -23.73 -4.07
C SER A 113 -17.62 -24.08 -2.66
N ASN A 114 -18.47 -24.83 -1.96
CA ASN A 114 -18.05 -25.56 -0.77
C ASN A 114 -16.88 -26.45 -1.18
N SER A 115 -15.69 -26.17 -0.67
CA SER A 115 -14.54 -27.05 -0.81
C SER A 115 -13.66 -26.89 0.43
N ASP A 116 -13.90 -27.82 1.35
CA ASP A 116 -13.00 -28.44 2.31
C ASP A 116 -11.84 -27.61 2.87
N ASN A 117 -11.92 -27.39 4.19
CA ASN A 117 -10.81 -26.99 5.05
C ASN A 117 -9.69 -28.04 4.98
N GLU A 118 -8.73 -27.86 4.08
CA GLU A 118 -7.40 -28.42 4.27
C GLU A 118 -6.60 -27.51 5.21
N ILE A 119 -6.53 -27.89 6.49
CA ILE A 119 -5.54 -27.33 7.41
C ILE A 119 -4.18 -27.91 7.02
N LYS A 120 -3.43 -27.18 6.18
CA LYS A 120 -2.01 -27.49 5.95
C LYS A 120 -1.19 -26.96 7.11
N VAL A 121 -0.96 -27.83 8.09
CA VAL A 121 -0.04 -27.58 9.21
C VAL A 121 1.40 -27.81 8.78
N ASP A 122 2.16 -26.73 8.87
CA ASP A 122 3.58 -26.62 9.18
C ASP A 122 4.60 -27.22 8.20
N SER A 123 5.02 -26.39 7.25
CA SER A 123 6.37 -26.48 6.70
C SER A 123 7.29 -25.71 7.62
N LYS A 124 8.41 -26.29 8.07
CA LYS A 124 9.50 -25.57 8.78
C LYS A 124 9.80 -24.24 8.07
N VAL A 125 9.17 -23.16 8.54
CA VAL A 125 9.31 -21.85 7.91
C VAL A 125 10.65 -21.30 8.36
N SER A 126 11.59 -21.17 7.42
CA SER A 126 12.83 -20.42 7.66
C SER A 126 12.45 -19.02 8.13
N LYS A 127 12.75 -18.70 9.39
CA LYS A 127 12.41 -17.40 9.97
C LYS A 127 13.35 -16.35 9.40
N ALA A 128 12.86 -15.56 8.44
CA ALA A 128 13.59 -14.41 7.92
C ALA A 128 13.11 -13.17 8.67
N GLN A 129 14.04 -12.50 9.38
CA GLN A 129 13.73 -11.23 10.03
C GLN A 129 13.49 -10.16 8.96
N PRO A 130 12.40 -9.38 9.04
CA PRO A 130 12.17 -8.31 8.11
C PRO A 130 13.19 -7.16 8.27
N SER A 131 13.34 -6.36 7.23
CA SER A 131 14.14 -5.13 7.27
C SER A 131 13.56 -4.13 8.27
N ALA A 132 14.44 -3.27 8.80
CA ALA A 132 13.99 -2.14 9.61
C ALA A 132 13.00 -1.30 8.79
N PRO A 133 11.87 -0.91 9.40
CA PRO A 133 10.85 -0.20 8.65
C PRO A 133 11.36 1.15 8.15
N ARG A 134 10.73 1.65 7.10
CA ARG A 134 10.96 2.99 6.56
C ARG A 134 9.65 3.74 6.43
N LEU A 135 9.69 5.06 6.64
CA LEU A 135 8.54 5.95 6.54
C LEU A 135 8.62 6.78 5.27
N ILE A 136 7.52 6.84 4.53
CA ILE A 136 7.35 7.71 3.36
C ILE A 136 6.17 8.64 3.65
N ILE A 137 6.39 9.95 3.59
CA ILE A 137 5.30 10.94 3.66
C ILE A 137 4.64 11.01 2.28
N SER A 138 3.31 11.13 2.24
CA SER A 138 2.59 11.30 0.99
C SER A 138 3.10 12.50 0.18
N SER A 139 3.19 12.32 -1.14
CA SER A 139 3.57 13.34 -2.11
C SER A 139 2.55 14.48 -2.21
N ASP A 140 1.33 14.26 -1.73
CA ASP A 140 0.25 15.24 -1.74
C ASP A 140 0.46 16.32 -0.66
N ILE A 141 1.42 16.12 0.26
CA ILE A 141 1.72 17.03 1.36
C ILE A 141 2.96 17.86 1.03
N SER A 142 2.79 19.17 0.92
CA SER A 142 3.87 20.13 0.66
C SER A 142 4.55 20.67 1.93
N SER A 143 3.83 20.72 3.05
CA SER A 143 4.35 21.18 4.34
C SER A 143 3.49 20.64 5.49
N LEU A 144 4.11 20.32 6.63
CA LEU A 144 3.41 19.92 7.85
C LEU A 144 3.02 21.17 8.64
N LYS A 145 1.71 21.40 8.78
CA LYS A 145 1.15 22.52 9.55
C LYS A 145 0.11 22.03 10.54
N ALA A 146 -0.13 22.80 11.60
CA ALA A 146 -1.25 22.51 12.48
C ALA A 146 -2.57 22.48 11.69
N GLY A 147 -3.41 21.46 11.93
CA GLY A 147 -4.65 21.21 11.21
C GLY A 147 -4.48 20.45 9.88
N SER A 148 -3.25 20.28 9.37
CA SER A 148 -3.02 19.45 8.18
C SER A 148 -3.19 17.97 8.49
N THR A 149 -3.67 17.20 7.50
CA THR A 149 -3.75 15.74 7.60
C THR A 149 -2.43 15.14 7.13
N LEU A 150 -1.64 14.64 8.07
CA LEU A 150 -0.47 13.81 7.81
C LEU A 150 -0.90 12.45 7.26
N VAL A 151 -0.34 12.05 6.13
CA VAL A 151 -0.50 10.71 5.56
C VAL A 151 0.88 10.10 5.36
N VAL A 152 1.17 9.02 6.08
CA VAL A 152 2.49 8.38 6.11
C VAL A 152 2.35 6.88 5.89
N GLU A 153 3.18 6.34 5.02
CA GLU A 153 3.31 4.91 4.78
C GLU A 153 4.51 4.35 5.54
N CYS A 154 4.30 3.27 6.27
CA CYS A 154 5.37 2.45 6.83
C CYS A 154 5.54 1.17 6.02
N ILE A 155 6.78 0.84 5.65
CA ILE A 155 7.12 -0.32 4.83
C ILE A 155 8.19 -1.14 5.54
N SER A 156 8.00 -2.46 5.63
CA SER A 156 8.99 -3.41 6.14
C SER A 156 9.00 -4.65 5.25
N GLU A 157 10.18 -5.03 4.78
CA GLU A 157 10.35 -5.97 3.66
C GLU A 157 10.99 -7.28 4.12
N GLY A 158 10.70 -8.37 3.43
CA GLY A 158 11.45 -9.62 3.59
C GLY A 158 11.12 -10.46 4.83
N GLY A 159 10.01 -10.18 5.52
CA GLY A 159 9.61 -10.92 6.73
C GLY A 159 9.07 -12.30 6.41
N GLN A 160 9.45 -13.30 7.20
CA GLN A 160 8.86 -14.63 7.14
C GLN A 160 8.71 -15.22 8.56
N PRO A 161 7.52 -15.16 9.19
CA PRO A 161 6.25 -14.60 8.70
C PRO A 161 6.26 -13.07 8.53
N ALA A 162 5.17 -12.49 8.02
CA ALA A 162 5.04 -11.04 7.91
C ALA A 162 5.17 -10.34 9.28
N ALA A 163 5.76 -9.15 9.29
CA ALA A 163 5.75 -8.31 10.49
C ALA A 163 4.33 -7.76 10.75
N SER A 164 4.06 -7.44 12.01
CA SER A 164 2.93 -6.60 12.40
C SER A 164 3.43 -5.21 12.77
N PHE A 165 2.65 -4.17 12.48
CA PHE A 165 3.03 -2.81 12.82
C PHE A 165 2.35 -2.33 14.10
N LEU A 166 3.12 -1.59 14.91
CA LEU A 166 2.61 -0.72 15.96
C LEU A 166 3.06 0.71 15.68
N TRP A 167 2.17 1.66 15.85
CA TRP A 167 2.42 3.07 15.61
C TRP A 167 2.40 3.84 16.91
N PHE A 168 3.34 4.76 17.10
CA PHE A 168 3.41 5.61 18.28
C PHE A 168 3.66 7.07 17.90
N MET A 169 3.15 7.98 18.71
CA MET A 169 3.63 9.35 18.81
C MET A 169 4.38 9.47 20.15
N ASP A 170 5.70 9.59 20.08
CA ASP A 170 6.61 9.37 21.21
C ASP A 170 6.29 8.02 21.89
N ASP A 171 5.72 8.04 23.09
CA ASP A 171 5.36 6.85 23.86
C ASP A 171 3.86 6.50 23.76
N GLN A 172 3.05 7.33 23.09
CA GLN A 172 1.61 7.12 22.98
C GLN A 172 1.27 6.24 21.78
N LEU A 173 0.61 5.09 22.03
CA LEU A 173 0.13 4.20 20.98
C LEU A 173 -0.97 4.85 20.12
N ILE A 174 -0.87 4.70 18.81
CA ILE A 174 -1.84 5.15 17.81
C ILE A 174 -2.59 3.93 17.26
N TYR A 175 -3.92 4.00 17.24
CA TYR A 175 -4.79 3.00 16.65
C TYR A 175 -5.76 3.58 15.61
N GLU A 176 -6.05 4.88 15.70
CA GLU A 176 -6.92 5.58 14.76
C GLU A 176 -6.20 5.94 13.45
N GLY A 177 -6.95 5.96 12.34
CA GLY A 177 -6.42 6.37 11.04
C GLY A 177 -5.48 5.35 10.38
N LEU A 178 -5.36 4.15 10.93
CA LEU A 178 -4.56 3.07 10.36
C LEU A 178 -5.33 2.33 9.27
N SER A 179 -4.70 2.14 8.11
CA SER A 179 -5.25 1.29 7.05
C SER A 179 -5.13 -0.20 7.41
N THR A 180 -5.94 -1.05 6.77
CA THR A 180 -5.61 -2.47 6.68
C THR A 180 -4.22 -2.63 6.05
N PRO A 181 -3.33 -3.47 6.61
CA PRO A 181 -2.01 -3.70 6.03
C PRO A 181 -2.12 -4.28 4.61
N PHE A 182 -1.25 -3.80 3.72
CA PHE A 182 -1.01 -4.35 2.41
C PHE A 182 0.19 -5.31 2.47
N LEU A 183 0.02 -6.54 2.03
CA LEU A 183 1.03 -7.59 2.07
C LEU A 183 1.37 -8.04 0.66
N THR A 184 2.65 -8.06 0.32
CA THR A 184 3.15 -8.63 -0.94
C THR A 184 4.04 -9.82 -0.60
N LYS A 185 3.82 -10.95 -1.26
CA LYS A 185 4.64 -12.16 -1.09
C LYS A 185 5.51 -12.34 -2.33
N ASP A 186 6.82 -12.45 -2.14
CA ASP A 186 7.74 -12.74 -3.24
C ASP A 186 7.73 -14.24 -3.61
N SER A 187 8.42 -14.60 -4.68
CA SER A 187 8.51 -15.98 -5.16
C SER A 187 9.18 -16.94 -4.17
N ARG A 188 9.99 -16.43 -3.23
CA ARG A 188 10.65 -17.20 -2.17
C ARG A 188 9.79 -17.30 -0.91
N GLY A 189 8.63 -16.64 -0.89
CA GLY A 189 7.70 -16.62 0.22
C GLY A 189 8.03 -15.60 1.30
N SER A 190 9.01 -14.72 1.08
CA SER A 190 9.25 -13.57 1.93
C SER A 190 8.15 -12.54 1.73
N ILE A 191 7.74 -11.87 2.81
CA ILE A 191 6.58 -11.00 2.83
C ILE A 191 7.00 -9.57 3.16
N THR A 192 6.61 -8.65 2.28
CA THR A 192 6.66 -7.20 2.54
C THR A 192 5.31 -6.76 3.07
N VAL A 193 5.32 -6.01 4.18
CA VAL A 193 4.13 -5.41 4.79
C VAL A 193 4.19 -3.90 4.70
N GLN A 194 3.07 -3.29 4.33
CA GLN A 194 2.89 -1.85 4.21
C GLN A 194 1.63 -1.43 4.95
N GLN A 195 1.67 -0.30 5.64
CA GLN A 195 0.48 0.26 6.29
C GLN A 195 0.53 1.76 6.24
N VAL A 196 -0.61 2.38 6.00
CA VAL A 196 -0.75 3.83 5.96
C VAL A 196 -1.38 4.30 7.27
N LEU A 197 -0.82 5.37 7.83
CA LEU A 197 -1.42 6.17 8.89
C LEU A 197 -1.90 7.50 8.30
N GLN A 198 -3.17 7.84 8.56
CA GLN A 198 -3.74 9.15 8.31
C GLN A 198 -4.09 9.83 9.64
N ARG A 199 -3.53 11.00 9.92
CA ARG A 199 -3.72 11.71 11.19
C ARG A 199 -3.75 13.21 11.00
N THR A 200 -4.70 13.90 11.62
CA THR A 200 -4.69 15.36 11.70
C THR A 200 -3.66 15.82 12.73
N LEU A 201 -2.73 16.68 12.30
CA LEU A 201 -1.69 17.23 13.16
C LEU A 201 -2.20 18.40 13.99
N THR A 202 -1.68 18.52 15.20
CA THR A 202 -1.89 19.66 16.09
C THR A 202 -0.56 20.40 16.31
N ALA A 203 -0.62 21.65 16.78
CA ALA A 203 0.59 22.39 17.16
C ALA A 203 1.41 21.66 18.25
N ALA A 204 0.74 20.89 19.12
CA ALA A 204 1.39 20.08 20.15
C ALA A 204 2.16 18.88 19.59
N ASP A 205 2.00 18.53 18.32
CA ASP A 205 2.75 17.45 17.68
C ASP A 205 4.12 17.91 17.15
N ASN A 206 4.42 19.21 17.21
CA ASN A 206 5.73 19.74 16.82
C ASN A 206 6.84 19.16 17.71
N GLY A 207 7.91 18.66 17.09
CA GLY A 207 9.06 18.06 17.77
C GLY A 207 8.86 16.61 18.22
N LYS A 208 7.62 16.10 18.22
CA LYS A 208 7.33 14.70 18.56
C LYS A 208 7.87 13.73 17.51
N ALA A 209 8.19 12.52 17.95
CA ALA A 209 8.61 11.44 17.08
C ALA A 209 7.43 10.55 16.69
N LEU A 210 7.07 10.52 15.40
CA LEU A 210 6.24 9.46 14.86
C LEU A 210 7.08 8.19 14.70
N ILE A 211 6.65 7.10 15.31
CA ILE A 211 7.39 5.84 15.36
C ILE A 211 6.55 4.74 14.72
N CYS A 212 7.14 4.00 13.78
CA CYS A 212 6.59 2.74 13.29
C CYS A 212 7.49 1.59 13.76
N LYS A 213 6.92 0.65 14.51
CA LYS A 213 7.59 -0.56 15.00
C LYS A 213 7.10 -1.78 14.25
N ALA A 214 8.01 -2.48 13.57
CA ALA A 214 7.80 -3.77 12.93
C ALA A 214 8.08 -4.89 13.95
N ARG A 215 7.03 -5.54 14.44
CA ARG A 215 7.12 -6.69 15.34
C ARG A 215 7.12 -8.00 14.56
N HIS A 216 8.11 -8.82 14.82
CA HIS A 216 8.30 -10.13 14.21
C HIS A 216 8.68 -11.16 15.29
N PRO A 217 8.41 -12.48 15.12
CA PRO A 217 8.83 -13.48 16.09
C PRO A 217 10.34 -13.53 16.39
N SER A 218 11.19 -12.99 15.50
CA SER A 218 12.64 -12.92 15.71
C SER A 218 13.11 -11.61 16.36
N GLY A 219 12.23 -10.64 16.60
CA GLY A 219 12.57 -9.36 17.19
C GLY A 219 11.71 -8.20 16.71
N VAL A 220 12.04 -7.01 17.22
CA VAL A 220 11.37 -5.76 16.85
C VAL A 220 12.37 -4.83 16.19
N GLN A 221 11.99 -4.27 15.05
CA GLN A 221 12.70 -3.20 14.39
C GLN A 221 11.81 -1.95 14.39
N GLU A 222 12.39 -0.76 14.36
CA GLU A 222 11.62 0.47 14.35
C GLU A 222 12.30 1.59 13.57
N THR A 223 11.51 2.59 13.23
CA THR A 223 11.98 3.82 12.59
C THR A 223 11.24 5.00 13.16
N ARG A 224 11.86 6.18 13.09
CA ARG A 224 11.36 7.42 13.69
C ARG A 224 11.41 8.56 12.68
N LEU A 225 10.34 9.34 12.64
CA LEU A 225 10.24 10.60 11.94
C LEU A 225 9.95 11.70 12.96
N ARG A 226 10.87 12.66 13.11
CA ARG A 226 10.60 13.86 13.91
C ARG A 226 9.71 14.81 13.13
N LEU A 227 8.58 15.21 13.71
CA LEU A 227 7.64 16.13 13.08
C LEU A 227 8.10 17.57 13.28
N ALA A 228 8.17 18.33 12.18
CA ALA A 228 8.36 19.78 12.20
C ALA A 228 7.05 20.42 11.75
N VAL A 229 6.19 20.76 12.72
CA VAL A 229 4.87 21.32 12.47
C VAL A 229 4.99 22.84 12.54
N ASN A 230 4.80 23.49 11.39
CA ASN A 230 4.86 24.95 11.25
C ASN A 230 3.51 25.63 11.46
#